data_AF-A0A925XW85-F1
#
_entry.id   AF-A0A925XW85-F1
#
_cell.length_a   1.000
_cell.length_b   1.000
_cell.length_c   1.000
_cell.angle_alpha   90.00
_cell.angle_beta   90.00
_cell.angle_gamma   90.00
#
_symmetry.space_group_name_H-M   'P 1'
#
loop_
_entity.id
_entity.type
_entity.pdbx_description
1 polymer ?
#
loop_
_entity_poly.entity_id
_entity_poly.type
_entity_poly.pdbx_seq_one_letter_code
_entity_poly.pdbx_strand_id
1 'polypeptide(L)'
;MSDNTDRTPLAEQEPPAIKKGWRFYTGVVVLILSLVLPLFAFLVPLLGLSTGLSAVVIGLLVAGGPEVLGLLAVALLGKDIFQYLRYKAKRAFGNLFTERVSKERYYFGLAINLISWVPLYLYGYLPTYLPSDNTRIYILIAGDLSFIFSMFIMGGEFWEKFRQIFIWEGKSQQTSN
;
A
#
# COMPACT_ATOMS: atom_id res chain seq x y z
N MET A 1 26.34 -21.99 -43.43
CA MET A 1 26.01 -22.46 -42.07
C MET A 1 25.37 -21.29 -41.33
N SER A 2 24.07 -21.04 -41.58
CA SER A 2 23.34 -19.95 -40.91
C SER A 2 22.65 -20.51 -39.68
N ASP A 3 23.28 -20.37 -38.52
CA ASP A 3 22.60 -20.53 -37.24
C ASP A 3 22.00 -19.16 -36.88
N ASN A 4 20.80 -18.90 -37.39
CA ASN A 4 20.00 -17.75 -36.97
C ASN A 4 19.18 -18.20 -35.78
N THR A 5 19.75 -18.01 -34.60
CA THR A 5 19.12 -18.29 -33.32
C THR A 5 17.78 -17.56 -33.25
N ASP A 6 16.69 -18.33 -33.23
CA ASP A 6 15.33 -17.91 -32.92
C ASP A 6 15.30 -17.29 -31.51
N ARG A 7 15.73 -16.03 -31.40
CA ARG A 7 15.43 -15.19 -30.25
C ARG A 7 14.03 -14.65 -30.47
N THR A 8 13.05 -15.51 -30.21
CA THR A 8 11.68 -15.10 -29.96
C THR A 8 11.76 -13.99 -28.89
N PRO A 9 11.46 -12.71 -29.20
CA PRO A 9 11.37 -11.72 -28.16
C PRO A 9 10.27 -12.19 -27.24
N LEU A 10 10.58 -12.40 -25.95
CA LEU A 10 9.62 -12.76 -24.93
C LEU A 10 8.42 -11.83 -25.09
N ALA A 11 7.31 -12.38 -25.58
CA ALA A 11 6.13 -11.63 -25.95
C ALA A 11 5.81 -10.68 -24.80
N GLU A 12 5.96 -9.40 -25.07
CA GLU A 12 5.46 -8.34 -24.23
C GLU A 12 3.96 -8.60 -24.14
N GLN A 13 3.51 -9.17 -23.02
CA GLN A 13 2.15 -9.68 -22.88
C GLN A 13 1.19 -8.53 -23.17
N GLU A 14 0.65 -8.50 -24.39
CA GLU A 14 -0.38 -7.55 -24.74
C GLU A 14 -1.54 -7.77 -23.76
N PRO A 15 -2.09 -6.70 -23.17
CA PRO A 15 -3.15 -6.83 -22.18
C PRO A 15 -4.29 -7.64 -22.81
N PRO A 16 -4.81 -8.68 -22.13
CA PRO A 16 -5.87 -9.50 -22.68
C PRO A 16 -7.04 -8.59 -23.07
N ALA A 17 -7.55 -8.74 -24.29
CA ALA A 17 -8.65 -7.93 -24.80
C ALA A 17 -9.94 -8.26 -24.01
N ILE A 18 -10.24 -7.47 -22.96
CA ILE A 18 -11.40 -7.68 -22.10
C ILE A 18 -12.65 -7.05 -22.71
N LYS A 19 -13.72 -7.84 -22.86
CA LYS A 19 -15.08 -7.32 -23.08
C LYS A 19 -15.62 -6.74 -21.77
N LYS A 20 -15.81 -5.42 -21.71
CA LYS A 20 -16.39 -4.71 -20.56
C LYS A 20 -17.90 -4.96 -20.49
N GLY A 21 -18.31 -6.03 -19.80
CA GLY A 21 -19.73 -6.34 -19.55
C GLY A 21 -20.19 -6.01 -18.13
N TRP A 22 -21.46 -6.27 -17.80
CA TRP A 22 -22.03 -6.03 -16.46
C TRP A 22 -21.19 -6.65 -15.33
N ARG A 23 -20.72 -7.89 -15.51
CA ARG A 23 -19.88 -8.63 -14.54
C ARG A 23 -18.57 -7.91 -14.20
N PHE A 24 -17.98 -7.23 -15.19
CA PHE A 24 -16.79 -6.40 -15.00
C PHE A 24 -17.08 -5.25 -14.06
N TYR A 25 -18.16 -4.50 -14.31
CA TYR A 25 -18.53 -3.35 -13.48
C TYR A 25 -18.94 -3.76 -12.07
N THR A 26 -19.75 -4.81 -11.91
CA THR A 26 -20.16 -5.29 -10.58
C THR A 26 -18.96 -5.74 -9.77
N GLY A 27 -18.08 -6.53 -10.38
CA GLY A 27 -16.86 -6.99 -9.74
C GLY A 27 -15.95 -5.82 -9.31
N VAL A 28 -15.73 -4.85 -10.19
CA VAL A 28 -14.88 -3.68 -9.89
C VAL A 28 -15.50 -2.82 -8.79
N VAL A 29 -16.82 -2.60 -8.80
CA VAL A 29 -17.51 -1.86 -7.74
C VAL A 29 -17.36 -2.57 -6.40
N VAL A 30 -17.56 -3.90 -6.35
CA VAL A 30 -17.39 -4.67 -5.11
C VAL A 30 -15.94 -4.64 -4.63
N LEU A 31 -14.96 -4.68 -5.56
CA LEU A 31 -13.54 -4.57 -5.21
C LEU A 31 -13.20 -3.19 -4.63
N ILE A 32 -13.69 -2.11 -5.25
CA ILE A 32 -13.48 -0.75 -4.76
C ILE A 32 -14.19 -0.58 -3.41
N LEU A 33 -15.40 -1.10 -3.27
CA LEU A 33 -16.15 -1.05 -2.02
C LEU A 33 -15.40 -1.77 -0.89
N SER A 34 -14.84 -2.96 -1.16
CA SER A 34 -13.97 -3.70 -0.25
C SER A 34 -12.79 -2.85 0.23
N LEU A 35 -12.15 -2.10 -0.69
CA LEU A 35 -11.00 -1.26 -0.36
C LEU A 35 -11.38 0.01 0.42
N VAL A 36 -12.56 0.58 0.15
CA VAL A 36 -13.04 1.81 0.80
C VAL A 36 -13.68 1.50 2.16
N LEU A 37 -14.18 0.28 2.38
CA LEU A 37 -14.88 -0.12 3.61
C LEU A 37 -14.09 0.18 4.91
N PRO A 38 -12.78 -0.14 5.01
CA PRO A 38 -11.99 0.14 6.21
C PRO A 38 -11.90 1.64 6.54
N LEU A 39 -11.99 2.52 5.54
CA LEU A 39 -11.92 3.96 5.77
C LEU A 39 -13.14 4.47 6.55
N PHE A 40 -14.29 3.81 6.42
CA PHE A 40 -15.47 4.15 7.22
C PHE A 40 -15.29 3.85 8.70
N ALA A 41 -14.33 2.99 9.08
CA ALA A 41 -14.03 2.71 10.48
C ALA A 41 -13.58 3.99 11.23
N PHE A 42 -12.94 4.94 10.55
CA PHE A 42 -12.56 6.23 11.13
C PHE A 42 -13.76 7.13 11.47
N LEU A 43 -14.92 6.92 10.84
CA LEU A 43 -16.14 7.67 11.16
C LEU A 43 -16.89 7.08 12.36
N VAL A 44 -16.68 5.81 12.70
CA VAL A 44 -17.43 5.13 13.79
C VAL A 44 -17.27 5.83 15.14
N PRO A 45 -16.08 6.28 15.57
CA PRO A 45 -15.92 7.02 16.83
C PRO A 45 -16.68 8.35 16.87
N LEU A 46 -16.97 8.97 15.72
CA LEU A 46 -17.70 10.23 15.62
C LEU A 46 -19.22 10.06 15.83
N LEU A 47 -19.72 8.83 15.73
CA LEU A 47 -21.16 8.51 15.86
C LEU A 47 -21.63 8.44 17.32
N GLY A 48 -20.75 8.62 18.31
CA GLY A 48 -21.11 8.62 19.74
C GLY A 48 -21.61 7.26 20.25
N LEU A 49 -21.28 6.17 19.55
CA LEU A 49 -21.68 4.81 19.91
C LEU A 49 -20.92 4.32 21.16
N SER A 50 -21.55 3.43 21.92
CA SER A 50 -20.89 2.77 23.07
C SER A 50 -19.60 2.07 22.65
N THR A 51 -18.59 2.05 23.53
CA THR A 51 -17.26 1.50 23.22
C THR A 51 -17.32 0.05 22.70
N GLY A 52 -18.19 -0.78 23.27
CA GLY A 52 -18.37 -2.17 22.83
C GLY A 52 -18.94 -2.28 21.42
N LEU A 53 -19.99 -1.51 21.10
CA LEU A 53 -20.58 -1.51 19.75
C LEU A 53 -19.60 -0.91 18.72
N SER A 54 -18.91 0.17 19.06
CA SER A 54 -17.89 0.78 18.20
C SER A 54 -16.79 -0.21 17.84
N ALA A 55 -16.30 -0.98 18.82
CA ALA A 55 -15.28 -2.00 18.58
C ALA A 55 -15.77 -3.09 17.62
N VAL A 56 -17.01 -3.56 17.78
CA VAL A 56 -17.60 -4.57 16.88
C VAL A 56 -17.76 -4.03 15.46
N VAL A 57 -18.28 -2.81 15.30
CA VAL A 57 -18.47 -2.19 13.98
C VAL A 57 -17.14 -1.92 13.30
N ILE A 58 -16.15 -1.40 14.02
CA ILE A 58 -14.78 -1.19 13.50
C ILE A 58 -14.16 -2.53 13.08
N GLY A 59 -14.26 -3.56 13.92
CA GLY A 59 -13.75 -4.89 13.59
C GLY A 59 -14.38 -5.45 12.32
N LEU A 60 -15.70 -5.29 12.16
CA LEU A 60 -16.40 -5.70 10.95
C LEU A 60 -15.97 -4.89 9.72
N LEU A 61 -15.79 -3.58 9.85
CA LEU A 61 -15.41 -2.70 8.74
C LEU A 61 -13.95 -2.88 8.29
N VAL A 62 -13.06 -3.25 9.20
CA VAL A 62 -11.62 -3.35 8.93
C VAL A 62 -11.18 -4.76 8.56
N ALA A 63 -11.76 -5.79 9.16
CA ALA A 63 -11.26 -7.17 9.06
C ALA A 63 -12.32 -8.24 8.72
N GLY A 64 -13.60 -7.86 8.57
CA GLY A 64 -14.65 -8.80 8.16
C GLY A 64 -15.21 -8.50 6.77
N GLY A 65 -15.74 -7.30 6.60
CA GLY A 65 -16.36 -6.83 5.36
C GLY A 65 -15.40 -6.77 4.17
N PRO A 66 -14.20 -6.18 4.29
CA PRO A 66 -13.25 -6.08 3.18
C PRO A 66 -12.87 -7.44 2.60
N GLU A 67 -12.66 -8.44 3.45
CA GLU A 67 -12.23 -9.79 3.09
C GLU A 67 -13.34 -10.51 2.32
N VAL A 68 -14.56 -10.49 2.86
CA VAL A 68 -15.72 -11.13 2.22
C VAL A 68 -16.03 -10.47 0.87
N LEU A 69 -16.07 -9.13 0.84
CA LEU A 69 -16.29 -8.38 -0.40
C LEU A 69 -15.13 -8.57 -1.38
N GLY A 70 -13.89 -8.65 -0.91
CA GLY A 70 -12.72 -8.86 -1.75
C GLY A 70 -12.74 -10.23 -2.43
N LEU A 71 -13.07 -11.29 -1.67
CA LEU A 71 -13.24 -12.63 -2.22
C LEU A 71 -14.39 -12.69 -3.24
N LEU A 72 -15.53 -12.06 -2.92
CA LEU A 72 -16.66 -11.94 -3.85
C LEU A 72 -16.24 -11.20 -5.12
N ALA A 73 -15.52 -10.09 -5.00
CA ALA A 73 -15.03 -9.33 -6.15
C ALA A 73 -14.14 -10.21 -7.04
N VAL A 74 -13.16 -10.92 -6.47
CA VAL A 74 -12.29 -11.83 -7.23
C VAL A 74 -13.11 -12.92 -7.93
N ALA A 75 -14.11 -13.49 -7.26
CA ALA A 75 -15.00 -14.49 -7.86
C ALA A 75 -15.84 -13.92 -9.01
N LEU A 76 -16.33 -12.67 -8.89
CA LEU A 76 -17.10 -11.99 -9.94
C LEU A 76 -16.25 -11.57 -11.15
N LEU A 77 -15.02 -11.07 -10.92
CA LEU A 77 -14.09 -10.67 -11.98
C LEU A 77 -13.63 -11.90 -12.78
N GLY A 78 -13.36 -13.01 -12.11
CA GLY A 78 -12.67 -14.14 -12.73
C GLY A 78 -11.19 -13.81 -13.05
N LYS A 79 -10.47 -14.83 -13.52
CA LYS A 79 -9.01 -14.79 -13.64
C LYS A 79 -8.51 -13.74 -14.65
N ASP A 80 -9.13 -13.68 -15.84
CA ASP A 80 -8.64 -12.82 -16.93
C ASP A 80 -8.86 -11.33 -16.65
N ILE A 81 -10.02 -10.95 -16.11
CA ILE A 81 -10.33 -9.57 -15.73
C ILE A 81 -9.47 -9.12 -14.55
N PHE A 82 -9.26 -9.99 -13.56
CA PHE A 82 -8.40 -9.68 -12.41
C PHE A 82 -6.95 -9.45 -12.84
N GLN A 83 -6.41 -10.25 -13.76
CA GLN A 83 -5.06 -10.03 -14.29
C GLN A 83 -4.95 -8.72 -15.07
N TYR A 84 -5.97 -8.37 -15.88
CA TYR A 84 -6.03 -7.08 -16.55
C TYR A 84 -6.02 -5.91 -15.55
N LEU A 85 -6.85 -5.98 -14.49
CA LEU A 85 -6.92 -4.94 -13.47
C LEU A 85 -5.61 -4.84 -12.68
N ARG A 86 -5.00 -5.98 -12.34
CA ARG A 86 -3.69 -6.05 -11.68
C ARG A 86 -2.59 -5.44 -12.54
N TYR A 87 -2.57 -5.73 -13.84
CA TYR A 87 -1.63 -5.13 -14.78
C TYR A 87 -1.80 -3.62 -14.85
N LYS A 88 -3.04 -3.14 -14.99
CA LYS A 88 -3.35 -1.72 -15.03
C LYS A 88 -2.97 -1.01 -13.73
N ALA A 89 -3.25 -1.62 -12.58
CA ALA A 89 -2.83 -1.13 -11.27
C ALA A 89 -1.30 -1.06 -11.18
N LYS A 90 -0.59 -2.15 -11.50
CA LYS A 90 0.88 -2.16 -11.52
C LYS A 90 1.45 -1.06 -12.42
N ARG A 91 0.86 -0.81 -13.59
CA ARG A 91 1.31 0.24 -14.50
C ARG A 91 1.01 1.64 -13.97
N ALA A 92 -0.17 1.86 -13.40
CA ALA A 92 -0.56 3.15 -12.81
C ALA A 92 0.34 3.51 -11.61
N PHE A 93 0.62 2.53 -10.75
CA PHE A 93 1.46 2.72 -9.56
C PHE A 93 2.97 2.60 -9.86
N GLY A 94 3.37 1.92 -10.94
CA GLY A 94 4.76 1.69 -11.29
C GLY A 94 5.56 2.98 -11.46
N ASN A 95 4.95 4.01 -12.04
CA ASN A 95 5.61 5.30 -12.24
C ASN A 95 5.84 6.07 -10.93
N LEU A 96 4.91 5.97 -9.95
CA LEU A 96 5.09 6.61 -8.64
C LEU A 96 6.25 6.01 -7.83
N PHE A 97 6.57 4.73 -8.06
CA PHE A 97 7.52 3.98 -7.25
C PHE A 97 8.86 3.65 -7.94
N THR A 98 9.09 4.13 -9.17
CA THR A 98 10.31 3.78 -9.96
C THR A 98 11.14 5.01 -10.34
N GLU A 99 10.69 6.22 -10.03
CA GLU A 99 11.48 7.42 -10.31
C GLU A 99 12.73 7.44 -9.41
N ARG A 100 13.91 7.42 -10.04
CA ARG A 100 15.20 7.51 -9.33
C ARG A 100 15.30 8.89 -8.69
N VAL A 101 15.26 8.92 -7.37
CA VAL A 101 15.45 10.14 -6.58
C VAL A 101 16.93 10.41 -6.35
N SER A 102 17.30 11.68 -6.18
CA SER A 102 18.65 12.04 -5.78
C SER A 102 18.94 11.58 -4.34
N LYS A 103 20.21 11.26 -4.07
CA LYS A 103 20.67 10.85 -2.72
C LYS A 103 20.24 11.83 -1.64
N GLU A 104 20.33 13.13 -1.92
CA GLU A 104 19.97 14.19 -0.97
C GLU A 104 18.49 14.16 -0.60
N ARG A 105 17.60 13.98 -1.59
CA ARG A 105 16.15 13.88 -1.35
C ARG A 105 15.81 12.62 -0.57
N TYR A 106 16.50 11.52 -0.84
CA TYR A 106 16.35 10.27 -0.09
C TYR A 106 16.75 10.45 1.39
N TYR A 107 17.93 11.00 1.69
CA TYR A 107 18.36 11.22 3.08
C TYR A 107 17.49 12.24 3.81
N PHE A 108 17.00 13.26 3.11
CA PHE A 108 16.07 14.23 3.68
C PHE A 108 14.74 13.57 4.08
N GLY A 109 14.16 12.75 3.19
CA GLY A 109 12.98 11.96 3.52
C GLY A 109 13.24 10.99 4.66
N LEU A 110 14.40 10.33 4.70
CA LEU A 110 14.77 9.43 5.80
C LEU A 110 14.86 10.17 7.14
N ALA A 111 15.45 11.37 7.17
CA ALA A 111 15.54 12.19 8.37
C ALA A 111 14.16 12.58 8.89
N ILE A 112 13.26 13.04 8.00
CA ILE A 112 11.87 13.33 8.35
C ILE A 112 11.17 12.08 8.88
N ASN A 113 11.38 10.92 8.24
CA ASN A 113 10.79 9.66 8.67
C ASN A 113 11.17 9.35 10.11
N LEU A 114 12.47 9.38 10.42
CA LEU A 114 12.98 9.09 11.77
C LEU A 114 12.47 10.10 12.81
N ILE A 115 12.45 11.39 12.47
CA ILE A 115 11.95 12.44 13.37
C ILE A 115 10.44 12.29 13.62
N SER A 116 9.67 11.82 12.64
CA SER A 116 8.22 11.64 12.75
C SER A 116 7.81 10.66 13.86
N TRP A 117 8.69 9.75 14.26
CA TRP A 117 8.46 8.82 15.37
C TRP A 117 8.72 9.43 16.75
N VAL A 118 9.51 10.51 16.84
CA VAL A 118 9.91 11.12 18.12
C VAL A 118 8.69 11.47 18.99
N PRO A 119 7.63 12.12 18.48
CA PRO A 119 6.45 12.41 19.30
C PRO A 119 5.80 11.16 19.89
N LEU A 120 5.69 10.07 19.10
CA LEU A 120 5.10 8.82 19.56
C LEU A 120 5.88 8.24 20.74
N TYR A 121 7.21 8.19 20.63
CA TYR A 121 8.08 7.72 21.71
C TYR A 121 8.03 8.63 22.94
N LEU A 122 8.04 9.96 22.73
CA LEU A 122 8.00 10.93 23.83
C LEU A 122 6.71 10.79 24.65
N TYR A 123 5.56 10.65 24.00
CA TYR A 123 4.27 10.42 24.68
C TYR A 123 4.17 9.04 25.34
N GLY A 124 4.86 8.04 24.80
CA GLY A 124 4.90 6.69 25.38
C GLY A 124 5.71 6.61 26.67
N TYR A 125 6.85 7.32 26.76
CA TYR A 125 7.78 7.22 27.89
C TYR A 125 7.70 8.40 28.88
N LEU A 126 7.30 9.59 28.43
CA LEU A 126 7.27 10.81 29.25
C LEU A 126 5.87 11.48 29.22
N PRO A 127 4.77 10.75 29.48
CA PRO A 127 3.42 11.31 29.39
C PRO A 127 3.19 12.47 30.37
N THR A 128 3.88 12.48 31.51
CA THR A 128 3.71 13.49 32.57
C THR A 128 4.23 14.88 32.18
N TYR A 129 5.21 14.96 31.27
CA TYR A 129 5.85 16.22 30.88
C TYR A 129 5.24 16.82 29.60
N LEU A 130 4.27 16.15 28.99
CA LEU A 130 3.70 16.54 27.71
C LEU A 130 2.23 16.96 27.83
N PRO A 131 1.75 17.84 26.92
CA PRO A 131 0.36 18.25 26.90
C PRO A 131 -0.58 17.05 26.71
N SER A 132 -1.50 16.84 27.65
CA SER A 132 -2.48 15.74 27.62
C SER A 132 -3.84 16.15 27.03
N ASP A 133 -3.95 17.39 26.58
CA ASP A 133 -5.12 18.01 25.97
C ASP A 133 -5.25 17.61 24.48
N ASN A 134 -6.19 18.24 23.76
CA ASN A 134 -6.41 18.00 22.33
C ASN A 134 -5.15 18.22 21.48
N THR A 135 -4.20 19.02 21.97
CA THR A 135 -2.88 19.25 21.34
C THR A 135 -2.12 17.94 21.11
N ARG A 136 -2.25 16.95 22.01
CA ARG A 136 -1.67 15.61 21.83
C ARG A 136 -2.11 14.96 20.53
N ILE A 137 -3.40 14.98 20.24
CA ILE A 137 -3.97 14.34 19.05
C ILE A 137 -3.46 15.02 17.79
N TYR A 138 -3.40 16.35 17.75
CA TYR A 138 -2.86 17.08 16.61
C TYR A 138 -1.38 16.79 16.37
N ILE A 139 -0.56 16.69 17.43
CA ILE A 139 0.86 16.35 17.31
C ILE A 139 1.05 14.93 16.77
N LEU A 140 0.27 13.96 17.25
CA LEU A 140 0.35 12.58 16.78
C LEU A 140 -0.09 12.47 15.31
N ILE A 141 -1.19 13.11 14.93
CA ILE A 141 -1.65 13.17 13.53
C ILE A 141 -0.58 13.83 12.64
N ALA A 142 0.03 14.92 13.09
CA ALA A 142 1.10 15.58 12.34
C ALA A 142 2.30 14.65 12.15
N GLY A 143 2.71 13.90 13.18
CA GLY A 143 3.74 12.88 13.09
C GLY A 143 3.42 11.79 12.07
N ASP A 144 2.20 11.24 12.11
CA ASP A 144 1.75 10.21 11.17
C ASP A 144 1.72 10.72 9.72
N LEU A 145 1.23 11.95 9.51
CA LEU A 145 1.23 12.57 8.18
C LEU A 145 2.66 12.82 7.69
N SER A 146 3.54 13.36 8.53
CA SER A 146 4.96 13.55 8.19
C SER A 146 5.64 12.22 7.85
N PHE A 147 5.33 11.14 8.58
CA PHE A 147 5.80 9.80 8.28
C PHE A 147 5.33 9.33 6.90
N ILE A 148 4.04 9.47 6.57
CA ILE A 148 3.51 9.09 5.26
C ILE A 148 4.17 9.93 4.15
N PHE A 149 4.24 11.25 4.32
CA PHE A 149 4.87 12.15 3.35
C PHE A 149 6.34 11.82 3.12
N SER A 150 7.07 11.44 4.17
CA SER A 150 8.49 11.07 4.05
C SER A 150 8.73 9.88 3.13
N MET A 151 7.82 8.90 3.10
CA MET A 151 7.89 7.76 2.16
C MET A 151 7.76 8.21 0.71
N PHE A 152 6.92 9.21 0.42
CA PHE A 152 6.81 9.78 -0.92
C PHE A 152 8.04 10.61 -1.29
N ILE A 153 8.66 11.30 -0.33
CA ILE A 153 9.91 12.05 -0.55
C ILE A 153 11.08 11.11 -0.84
N MET A 154 11.21 10.01 -0.10
CA MET A 154 12.22 8.99 -0.34
C MET A 154 12.00 8.22 -1.65
N GLY A 155 10.78 8.28 -2.21
CA GLY A 155 10.48 7.83 -3.57
C GLY A 155 10.83 6.36 -3.84
N GLY A 156 11.11 6.06 -5.10
CA GLY A 156 11.28 4.68 -5.57
C GLY A 156 12.45 3.91 -4.95
N GLU A 157 13.55 4.59 -4.61
CA GLU A 157 14.72 3.93 -4.01
C GLU A 157 14.42 3.30 -2.64
N PHE A 158 13.60 3.97 -1.82
CA PHE A 158 13.14 3.38 -0.55
C PHE A 158 12.29 2.14 -0.80
N TRP A 159 11.32 2.22 -1.74
CA TRP A 159 10.44 1.10 -2.04
C TRP A 159 11.17 -0.10 -2.65
N GLU A 160 12.23 0.14 -3.43
CA GLU A 160 13.10 -0.90 -3.96
C GLU A 160 13.86 -1.62 -2.84
N LYS A 161 14.49 -0.87 -1.94
CA LYS A 161 15.17 -1.43 -0.75
C LYS A 161 14.19 -2.16 0.18
N PHE A 162 13.03 -1.56 0.45
CA PHE A 162 11.99 -2.16 1.27
C PHE A 162 11.52 -3.49 0.68
N ARG A 163 11.30 -3.54 -0.64
CA ARG A 163 10.94 -4.78 -1.34
C ARG A 163 12.06 -5.82 -1.25
N GLN A 164 13.32 -5.39 -1.37
CA GLN A 164 14.47 -6.29 -1.27
C GLN A 164 14.56 -6.98 0.10
N ILE A 165 14.11 -6.34 1.19
CA ILE A 165 14.05 -6.97 2.53
C ILE A 165 13.13 -8.20 2.55
N PHE A 166 12.07 -8.21 1.76
CA PHE A 166 11.13 -9.35 1.68
C PHE A 166 11.57 -10.42 0.69
N ILE A 167 12.55 -10.13 -0.16
CA ILE A 167 13.12 -11.10 -1.10
C ILE A 167 14.31 -11.73 -0.41
N TRP A 168 14.15 -12.99 0.02
CA TRP A 168 15.29 -13.78 0.46
C TRP A 168 16.09 -14.21 -0.78
N GLU A 169 17.10 -13.42 -1.14
CA GLU A 169 18.14 -13.87 -2.07
C GLU A 169 18.99 -14.91 -1.34
N GLY A 170 18.60 -16.18 -1.47
CA GLY A 170 19.48 -17.28 -1.10
C GLY A 170 20.80 -17.08 -1.84
N LYS A 171 21.93 -17.07 -1.12
CA LYS A 171 23.29 -16.87 -1.66
C LYS A 171 23.53 -17.75 -2.90
N SER A 172 23.27 -17.25 -4.09
CA SER A 172 23.79 -17.83 -5.32
C SER A 172 25.18 -17.25 -5.53
N GLN A 173 26.14 -17.95 -4.94
CA GLN A 173 27.57 -18.03 -5.28
C GLN A 173 28.07 -16.99 -6.28
N GLN A 174 28.75 -15.97 -5.78
CA GLN A 174 29.82 -15.31 -6.52
C GLN A 174 30.94 -16.34 -6.72
N THR A 175 30.89 -17.12 -7.79
CA THR A 175 32.10 -17.72 -8.37
C THR A 175 32.73 -16.66 -9.25
N SER A 176 33.70 -15.93 -8.70
CA SER A 176 34.70 -15.20 -9.47
C SER A 176 35.53 -16.21 -10.28
N ASN A 177 35.49 -16.09 -11.61
CA ASN A 177 36.59 -16.52 -12.47
C ASN A 177 37.67 -15.44 -12.50
#